data_AF-A0A150IVL1-F1
#
_entry.id   AF-A0A150IVL1-F1
#
_cell.length_a   1.000
_cell.length_b   1.000
_cell.length_c   1.000
_cell.angle_alpha   90.00
_cell.angle_beta   90.00
_cell.angle_gamma   90.00
#
_symmetry.space_group_name_H-M   'P 1'
#
loop_
_entity.id
_entity.type
_entity.pdbx_description
1 polymer ?
#
loop_
_entity_poly.entity_id
_entity_poly.type
_entity_poly.pdbx_seq_one_letter_code
_entity_poly.pdbx_strand_id
1 'polypeptide(L)'
;MKVLVGSKNPVKIDATKEAFSSYFKDIEVEGIEVGSSVPDQPIDEETFEGAEHRAKVLRKLDEKAKIGASFFVGIEGGVINVYSKWFGIGVVCVMDNKGNIGFGTSPTFELWPEAIEKVLEGVELGDVMGEVTGDHEVKRKGGAVGFLTNGVVQRKDLYISALKLGLIPFLKEDMYLKKL
;
A
#
# COMPACT_ATOMS: atom_id res chain seq x y z
N MET A 1 -4.60 0.16 20.65
CA MET A 1 -3.61 0.80 19.75
C MET A 1 -4.35 1.43 18.59
N LYS A 2 -4.08 2.70 18.25
CA LYS A 2 -4.73 3.37 17.11
C LYS A 2 -3.77 3.47 15.92
N VAL A 3 -4.25 3.11 14.74
CA VAL A 3 -3.50 3.14 13.47
C VAL A 3 -4.26 3.98 12.46
N LEU A 4 -3.60 4.97 11.86
CA LEU A 4 -4.18 5.76 10.77
C LEU A 4 -3.72 5.21 9.43
N VAL A 5 -4.64 5.06 8.49
CA VAL A 5 -4.37 4.61 7.11
C VAL A 5 -4.67 5.73 6.14
N GLY A 6 -3.75 5.98 5.21
CA GLY A 6 -3.82 7.07 4.23
C GLY A 6 -4.73 6.76 3.04
N SER A 7 -5.92 6.20 3.30
CA SER A 7 -6.94 5.90 2.31
C SER A 7 -8.28 5.60 2.99
N LYS A 8 -9.39 5.93 2.32
CA LYS A 8 -10.74 5.43 2.68
C LYS A 8 -11.13 4.11 2.01
N ASN A 9 -10.23 3.50 1.24
CA ASN A 9 -10.54 2.21 0.59
C ASN A 9 -10.69 1.11 1.66
N PRO A 10 -11.84 0.42 1.74
CA PRO A 10 -12.08 -0.62 2.75
C PRO A 10 -11.06 -1.75 2.68
N VAL A 11 -10.60 -2.13 1.48
CA VAL A 11 -9.58 -3.19 1.31
C VAL A 11 -8.27 -2.82 2.01
N LYS A 12 -7.84 -1.55 1.93
CA LYS A 12 -6.60 -1.06 2.57
C LYS A 12 -6.75 -0.99 4.09
N ILE A 13 -7.91 -0.56 4.57
CA ILE A 13 -8.24 -0.47 6.01
C ILE A 13 -8.30 -1.88 6.61
N ASP A 14 -9.01 -2.80 5.98
CA ASP A 14 -9.18 -4.18 6.45
C ASP A 14 -7.87 -4.95 6.41
N ALA A 15 -7.06 -4.78 5.34
CA ALA A 15 -5.72 -5.36 5.28
C ALA A 15 -4.83 -4.87 6.42
N THR A 16 -4.85 -3.56 6.71
CA THR A 16 -4.13 -2.97 7.84
C THR A 16 -4.57 -3.60 9.15
N LYS A 17 -5.89 -3.65 9.40
CA LYS A 17 -6.44 -4.22 10.63
C LYS A 17 -6.01 -5.67 10.82
N GLU A 18 -6.09 -6.49 9.77
CA GLU A 18 -5.72 -7.90 9.83
C GLU A 18 -4.21 -8.11 10.04
N ALA A 19 -3.37 -7.38 9.29
CA ALA A 19 -1.92 -7.47 9.43
C ALA A 19 -1.46 -7.06 10.84
N PHE A 20 -1.94 -5.92 11.35
CA PHE A 20 -1.58 -5.44 12.68
C PHE A 20 -2.12 -6.37 13.78
N SER A 21 -3.31 -6.96 13.62
CA SER A 21 -3.90 -7.90 14.59
C SER A 21 -3.10 -9.20 14.73
N SER A 22 -2.17 -9.48 13.80
CA SER A 22 -1.25 -10.62 13.92
C SER A 22 -0.18 -10.41 15.01
N TYR A 23 0.08 -9.17 15.41
CA TYR A 23 1.17 -8.83 16.34
C TYR A 23 0.73 -8.01 17.56
N PHE A 24 -0.36 -7.25 17.45
CA PHE A 24 -0.86 -6.38 18.51
C PHE A 24 -2.32 -6.70 18.88
N LYS A 25 -2.74 -6.29 20.07
CA LYS A 25 -4.12 -6.44 20.57
C LYS A 25 -4.84 -5.09 20.62
N ASP A 26 -6.17 -5.14 20.68
CA ASP A 26 -7.06 -3.97 20.85
C ASP A 26 -6.79 -2.86 19.84
N ILE A 27 -6.81 -3.22 18.54
CA ILE A 27 -6.44 -2.33 17.44
C ILE A 27 -7.66 -1.62 16.87
N GLU A 28 -7.57 -0.30 16.82
CA GLU A 28 -8.50 0.57 16.10
C GLU A 28 -7.78 1.09 14.84
N VAL A 29 -8.39 0.88 13.68
CA VAL A 29 -7.88 1.36 12.40
C VAL A 29 -8.84 2.39 11.84
N GLU A 30 -8.32 3.57 11.53
CA GLU A 30 -9.10 4.67 10.95
C GLU A 30 -8.50 5.08 9.60
N GLY A 31 -9.35 5.11 8.56
CA GLY A 31 -8.96 5.56 7.23
C GLY A 31 -9.17 7.06 7.05
N ILE A 32 -8.12 7.77 6.67
CA ILE A 32 -8.15 9.20 6.36
C ILE A 32 -7.78 9.39 4.88
N GLU A 33 -8.59 10.17 4.18
CA GLU A 33 -8.31 10.50 2.78
C GLU A 33 -7.12 11.46 2.71
N VAL A 34 -6.08 11.06 1.98
CA VAL A 34 -4.87 11.84 1.72
C VAL A 34 -4.48 11.64 0.25
N GLY A 35 -3.94 12.67 -0.40
CA GLY A 35 -3.40 12.53 -1.74
C GLY A 35 -2.07 11.76 -1.75
N SER A 36 -1.72 11.16 -2.88
CA SER A 36 -0.34 10.82 -3.22
C SER A 36 0.36 12.09 -3.75
N SER A 37 1.63 12.32 -3.42
CA SER A 37 2.42 13.40 -4.02
C SER A 37 3.01 13.02 -5.40
N VAL A 38 2.53 11.91 -5.96
CA VAL A 38 3.00 11.28 -7.20
C VAL A 38 1.80 11.06 -8.12
N PRO A 39 2.01 10.78 -9.43
CA PRO A 39 0.93 10.52 -10.38
C PRO A 39 -0.04 9.42 -9.93
N ASP A 40 -1.25 9.42 -10.50
CA ASP A 40 -2.30 8.43 -10.18
C ASP A 40 -1.88 6.99 -10.50
N GLN A 41 -0.97 6.82 -11.48
CA GLN A 41 -0.31 5.57 -11.80
C GLN A 41 1.21 5.68 -11.51
N PRO A 42 1.64 5.43 -10.27
CA PRO A 42 3.06 5.44 -9.92
C PRO A 42 3.85 4.38 -10.68
N ILE A 43 5.07 4.76 -11.08
CA ILE A 43 6.04 3.90 -11.74
C ILE A 43 7.32 3.82 -10.90
N ASP A 44 7.83 2.61 -10.72
CA ASP A 44 9.08 2.32 -10.02
C ASP A 44 9.12 2.98 -8.62
N GLU A 45 10.09 3.87 -8.38
CA GLU A 45 10.34 4.53 -7.09
C GLU A 45 9.16 5.42 -6.64
N GLU A 46 8.37 5.97 -7.56
CA GLU A 46 7.21 6.81 -7.25
C GLU A 46 6.20 6.07 -6.35
N THR A 47 6.12 4.74 -6.47
CA THR A 47 5.24 3.92 -5.63
C THR A 47 5.66 3.97 -4.15
N PHE A 48 6.98 4.00 -3.89
CA PHE A 48 7.53 4.16 -2.55
C PHE A 48 7.34 5.57 -2.02
N GLU A 49 7.59 6.58 -2.87
CA GLU A 49 7.40 7.99 -2.53
C GLU A 49 5.94 8.30 -2.18
N GLY A 50 4.98 7.78 -2.95
CA GLY A 50 3.55 7.91 -2.69
C GLY A 50 3.15 7.29 -1.35
N ALA A 51 3.59 6.06 -1.08
CA ALA A 51 3.33 5.39 0.20
C ALA A 51 3.93 6.16 1.38
N GLU A 52 5.19 6.61 1.26
CA GLU A 52 5.86 7.37 2.31
C GLU A 52 5.20 8.74 2.55
N HIS A 53 4.84 9.45 1.47
CA HIS A 53 4.14 10.73 1.54
C HIS A 53 2.85 10.61 2.34
N ARG A 54 2.03 9.60 2.04
CA ARG A 54 0.77 9.35 2.77
C ARG A 54 1.03 9.17 4.27
N ALA A 55 2.01 8.33 4.65
CA ALA A 55 2.36 8.12 6.06
C ALA A 55 2.83 9.42 6.74
N LYS A 56 3.69 10.21 6.07
CA LYS A 56 4.17 11.51 6.57
C LYS A 56 3.04 12.51 6.78
N VAL A 57 2.08 12.58 5.87
CA VAL A 57 0.92 13.48 5.97
C VAL A 57 0.04 13.10 7.16
N LEU A 58 -0.23 11.81 7.37
CA LEU A 58 -1.00 11.34 8.52
C LEU A 58 -0.33 11.69 9.85
N ARG A 59 0.99 11.52 9.96
CA ARG A 59 1.73 11.89 11.18
C ARG A 59 1.60 13.39 11.50
N LYS A 60 1.77 14.24 10.48
CA LYS A 60 1.57 15.70 10.64
C LYS A 60 0.15 16.05 11.06
N LEU A 61 -0.85 15.34 10.51
CA LEU A 61 -2.25 15.52 10.85
C LEU A 61 -2.51 15.11 12.31
N ASP A 62 -1.98 13.98 12.74
CA ASP A 62 -2.07 13.49 14.12
C ASP A 62 -1.45 14.47 15.12
N GLU A 63 -0.25 14.99 14.84
CA GLU A 63 0.40 16.03 15.65
C GLU A 63 -0.48 17.29 15.79
N LYS A 64 -1.08 17.74 14.68
CA LYS A 64 -1.92 18.94 14.65
C LYS A 64 -3.26 18.74 15.36
N ALA A 65 -3.90 17.59 15.14
CA ALA A 65 -5.23 17.27 15.67
C ALA A 65 -5.18 16.61 17.07
N LYS A 66 -3.99 16.23 17.55
CA LYS A 66 -3.76 15.52 18.81
C LYS A 66 -4.58 14.22 18.91
N ILE A 67 -4.62 13.44 17.82
CA ILE A 67 -5.38 12.18 17.76
C ILE A 67 -4.73 11.12 18.65
N GLY A 68 -3.40 11.06 18.70
CA GLY A 68 -2.65 10.13 19.54
C GLY A 68 -2.50 8.73 18.93
N ALA A 69 -2.37 8.65 17.60
CA ALA A 69 -2.13 7.39 16.91
C ALA A 69 -0.71 6.85 17.18
N SER A 70 -0.60 5.52 17.21
CA SER A 70 0.67 4.82 17.42
C SER A 70 1.43 4.60 16.11
N PHE A 71 0.69 4.40 15.01
CA PHE A 71 1.24 4.15 13.68
C PHE A 71 0.46 4.87 12.58
N PHE A 72 1.17 5.18 11.50
CA PHE A 72 0.70 5.82 10.29
C PHE A 72 1.07 4.97 9.09
N VAL A 73 0.08 4.62 8.27
CA VAL A 73 0.25 3.65 7.19
C VAL A 73 -0.12 4.28 5.86
N GLY A 74 0.86 4.36 4.97
CA GLY A 74 0.63 4.65 3.56
C GLY A 74 0.67 3.36 2.74
N ILE A 75 -0.28 3.21 1.81
CA ILE A 75 -0.35 2.07 0.89
C ILE A 75 -0.56 2.62 -0.51
N GLU A 76 0.36 2.31 -1.42
CA GLU A 76 0.32 2.75 -2.81
C GLU A 76 0.38 1.53 -3.75
N GLY A 77 -0.37 1.57 -4.84
CA GLY A 77 -0.25 0.60 -5.92
C GLY A 77 0.51 1.25 -7.07
N GLY A 78 1.33 0.48 -7.77
CA GLY A 78 2.09 0.98 -8.90
C GLY A 78 2.52 -0.16 -9.82
N VAL A 79 3.40 0.16 -10.75
CA VAL A 79 4.10 -0.81 -11.59
C VAL A 79 5.60 -0.67 -11.42
N ILE A 80 6.35 -1.75 -11.60
CA ILE A 80 7.81 -1.74 -11.49
C ILE A 80 8.43 -2.50 -12.66
N ASN A 81 9.49 -1.95 -13.24
CA ASN A 81 10.30 -2.65 -14.25
C ASN A 81 11.45 -3.40 -13.59
N VAL A 82 11.44 -4.73 -13.71
CA VAL A 82 12.52 -5.59 -13.22
C VAL A 82 12.77 -6.67 -14.25
N TYR A 83 14.04 -7.02 -14.50
CA TYR A 83 14.39 -8.10 -15.43
C TYR A 83 13.78 -7.91 -16.83
N SER A 84 13.74 -6.66 -17.32
CA SER A 84 13.13 -6.29 -18.60
C SER A 84 11.66 -6.71 -18.74
N LYS A 85 10.97 -6.86 -17.61
CA LYS A 85 9.54 -7.16 -17.49
C LYS A 85 8.89 -6.15 -16.57
N TRP A 86 7.60 -5.98 -16.74
CA TRP A 86 6.82 -5.11 -15.89
C TRP A 86 5.94 -5.91 -14.96
N PHE A 87 5.86 -5.46 -13.72
CA PHE A 87 5.07 -6.10 -12.70
C PHE A 87 4.14 -5.12 -12.01
N GLY A 88 2.95 -5.58 -11.64
CA GLY A 88 2.12 -4.88 -10.66
C GLY A 88 2.71 -5.04 -9.26
N ILE A 89 2.76 -3.95 -8.49
CA ILE A 89 3.30 -3.92 -7.13
C ILE A 89 2.41 -3.10 -6.19
N GLY A 90 2.30 -3.54 -4.94
CA GLY A 90 1.82 -2.71 -3.83
C GLY A 90 2.97 -2.38 -2.89
N VAL A 91 3.13 -1.12 -2.53
CA VAL A 91 4.12 -0.66 -1.55
C VAL A 91 3.41 -0.13 -0.32
N VAL A 92 3.92 -0.50 0.85
CA VAL A 92 3.48 -0.03 2.15
C VAL A 92 4.63 0.70 2.84
N CYS A 93 4.30 1.86 3.40
CA CYS A 93 5.15 2.56 4.37
C CYS A 93 4.43 2.58 5.71
N VAL A 94 5.05 2.02 6.74
CA VAL A 94 4.61 2.09 8.14
C VAL A 94 5.53 3.05 8.88
N MET A 95 4.95 4.02 9.56
CA MET A 95 5.68 4.99 10.37
C MET A 95 5.14 4.99 11.80
N ASP A 96 6.00 5.00 12.80
CA ASP A 96 5.58 5.16 14.21
C ASP A 96 5.48 6.63 14.62
N ASN A 97 4.99 6.87 15.84
CA ASN A 97 4.91 8.21 16.43
C ASN A 97 6.28 8.87 16.75
N LYS A 98 7.38 8.12 16.67
CA LYS A 98 8.75 8.64 16.82
C LYS A 98 9.38 9.02 15.47
N GLY A 99 8.70 8.73 14.36
CA GLY A 99 9.17 9.00 13.01
C GLY A 99 10.05 7.91 12.41
N ASN A 100 10.15 6.74 13.06
CA ASN A 100 10.82 5.58 12.47
C ASN A 100 9.97 5.02 11.33
N ILE A 101 10.62 4.48 10.29
CA ILE A 101 9.96 4.03 9.06
C ILE A 101 10.32 2.57 8.76
N GLY A 102 9.33 1.80 8.33
CA GLY A 102 9.50 0.50 7.71
C GLY A 102 8.76 0.41 6.39
N PHE A 103 9.40 -0.19 5.39
CA PHE A 103 8.80 -0.46 4.09
C PHE A 103 8.54 -1.95 3.91
N GLY A 104 7.44 -2.27 3.25
CA GLY A 104 7.14 -3.61 2.79
C GLY A 104 6.52 -3.56 1.40
N THR A 105 6.80 -4.57 0.59
CA THR A 105 6.22 -4.72 -0.74
C THR A 105 5.33 -5.95 -0.78
N SER A 106 4.31 -5.91 -1.62
CA SER A 106 3.54 -7.11 -1.93
C SER A 106 4.37 -8.05 -2.81
N PRO A 107 4.02 -9.34 -2.89
CA PRO A 107 4.37 -10.13 -4.05
C PRO A 107 4.00 -9.38 -5.33
N THR A 108 4.89 -9.43 -6.32
CA THR A 108 4.69 -8.83 -7.63
C THR A 108 4.13 -9.88 -8.60
N PHE A 109 3.44 -9.43 -9.65
CA PHE A 109 2.93 -10.30 -10.71
C PHE A 109 3.16 -9.66 -12.07
N GLU A 110 3.58 -10.46 -13.06
CA GLU A 110 3.91 -9.98 -14.40
C GLU A 110 2.65 -9.45 -15.09
N LEU A 111 2.79 -8.29 -15.74
CA LEU A 111 1.74 -7.68 -16.55
C LEU A 111 1.98 -8.02 -18.03
N TRP A 112 0.89 -8.12 -18.79
CA TRP A 112 0.96 -8.43 -20.21
C TRP A 112 1.26 -7.16 -21.04
N PRO A 113 1.84 -7.29 -22.25
CA PRO A 113 2.34 -6.15 -23.03
C PRO A 113 1.32 -5.03 -23.25
N GLU A 114 0.09 -5.37 -23.61
CA GLU A 114 -0.97 -4.40 -23.94
C GLU A 114 -1.42 -3.59 -22.72
N ALA A 115 -1.33 -4.14 -21.50
CA ALA A 115 -1.57 -3.34 -20.29
C ALA A 115 -0.47 -2.30 -20.08
N ILE A 116 0.78 -2.70 -20.34
CA ILE A 116 1.94 -1.84 -20.12
C ILE A 116 2.00 -0.70 -21.12
N GLU A 117 1.67 -0.95 -22.38
CA GLU A 117 1.57 0.12 -23.38
C GLU A 117 0.65 1.24 -22.88
N LYS A 118 -0.55 0.91 -22.40
CA LYS A 118 -1.50 1.88 -21.84
C LYS A 118 -1.01 2.54 -20.56
N VAL A 119 -0.39 1.77 -19.66
CA VAL A 119 0.15 2.31 -18.40
C VAL A 119 1.26 3.33 -18.66
N LEU A 120 2.14 3.05 -19.62
CA LEU A 120 3.22 3.96 -20.01
C LEU A 120 2.72 5.21 -20.75
N GLU A 121 1.51 5.15 -21.33
CA GLU A 121 0.78 6.31 -21.85
C GLU A 121 0.06 7.13 -20.76
N GLY A 122 0.12 6.68 -19.49
CA GLY A 122 -0.43 7.39 -18.34
C GLY A 122 -1.80 6.89 -17.88
N VAL A 123 -2.31 5.77 -18.41
CA VAL A 123 -3.58 5.18 -17.96
C VAL A 123 -3.37 4.39 -16.66
N GLU A 124 -4.26 4.55 -15.67
CA GLU A 124 -4.22 3.74 -14.45
C GLU A 124 -4.45 2.25 -14.78
N LEU A 125 -3.64 1.35 -14.23
CA LEU A 125 -3.82 -0.10 -14.37
C LEU A 125 -5.23 -0.53 -13.94
N GLY A 126 -5.81 0.14 -12.93
CA GLY A 126 -7.20 -0.09 -12.52
C GLY A 126 -8.22 0.16 -13.64
N ASP A 127 -7.98 1.18 -14.46
CA ASP A 127 -8.87 1.54 -15.57
C ASP A 127 -8.63 0.62 -16.78
N VAL A 128 -7.37 0.25 -17.05
CA VAL A 128 -7.03 -0.82 -18.02
C VAL A 128 -7.78 -2.11 -17.69
N MET A 129 -7.76 -2.52 -16.41
CA MET A 129 -8.52 -3.69 -15.97
C MET A 129 -10.03 -3.50 -16.08
N GLY A 130 -10.54 -2.28 -15.87
CA GLY A 130 -11.95 -1.97 -16.05
C GLY A 130 -12.41 -2.25 -17.48
N GLU A 131 -11.61 -1.87 -18.47
CA GLU A 131 -11.88 -2.17 -19.89
C GLU A 131 -11.82 -3.67 -20.20
N VAL A 132 -10.80 -4.37 -19.69
CA VAL A 132 -10.60 -5.81 -19.92
C VAL A 132 -11.71 -6.66 -19.30
N THR A 133 -12.18 -6.27 -18.11
CA THR A 133 -13.17 -7.05 -17.35
C THR A 133 -14.60 -6.64 -17.62
N GLY A 134 -14.82 -5.45 -18.20
CA GLY A 134 -16.14 -4.81 -18.26
C GLY A 134 -16.66 -4.34 -16.89
N ASP A 135 -15.82 -4.32 -15.85
CA ASP A 135 -16.15 -3.91 -14.49
C ASP A 135 -15.24 -2.76 -14.02
N HIS A 136 -15.72 -1.53 -14.11
CA HIS A 136 -14.98 -0.34 -13.66
C HIS A 136 -14.72 -0.30 -12.14
N GLU A 137 -15.42 -1.12 -11.33
CA GLU A 137 -15.19 -1.22 -9.88
C GLU A 137 -14.15 -2.30 -9.53
N VAL A 138 -13.46 -2.89 -10.50
CA VAL A 138 -12.44 -3.94 -10.27
C VAL A 138 -11.38 -3.51 -9.26
N LYS A 139 -11.01 -2.21 -9.24
CA LYS A 139 -10.04 -1.65 -8.29
C LYS A 139 -10.53 -1.63 -6.84
N ARG A 140 -11.84 -1.67 -6.59
CA ARG A 140 -12.43 -1.73 -5.23
C ARG A 140 -12.77 -3.16 -4.79
N LYS A 141 -12.65 -4.14 -5.68
CA LYS A 141 -12.89 -5.57 -5.40
C LYS A 141 -11.55 -6.33 -5.30
N GLY A 142 -11.33 -7.31 -6.18
CA GLY A 142 -10.14 -8.15 -6.19
C GLY A 142 -8.90 -7.53 -6.84
N GLY A 143 -9.03 -6.38 -7.51
CA GLY A 143 -7.96 -5.75 -8.29
C GLY A 143 -7.53 -6.58 -9.51
N ALA A 144 -6.49 -6.12 -10.21
CA ALA A 144 -5.90 -6.84 -11.35
C ALA A 144 -5.51 -8.27 -10.99
N VAL A 145 -4.85 -8.46 -9.84
CA VAL A 145 -4.41 -9.78 -9.36
C VAL A 145 -5.56 -10.76 -9.17
N GLY A 146 -6.71 -10.30 -8.67
CA GLY A 146 -7.90 -11.12 -8.48
C GLY A 146 -8.43 -11.66 -9.80
N PHE A 147 -8.47 -10.82 -10.83
CA PHE A 147 -8.87 -11.27 -12.16
C PHE A 147 -7.83 -12.22 -12.78
N LEU A 148 -6.56 -11.82 -12.80
CA LEU A 148 -5.48 -12.57 -13.44
C LEU A 148 -5.22 -13.95 -12.82
N THR A 149 -5.59 -14.13 -11.54
CA THR A 149 -5.45 -15.40 -10.83
C THR A 149 -6.76 -16.18 -10.70
N ASN A 150 -7.83 -15.78 -11.40
CA ASN A 150 -9.17 -16.38 -11.27
C ASN A 150 -9.67 -16.43 -9.81
N GLY A 151 -9.37 -15.39 -9.04
CA GLY A 151 -9.79 -15.21 -7.65
C GLY A 151 -8.96 -15.96 -6.61
N VAL A 152 -7.90 -16.68 -7.01
CA VAL A 152 -7.02 -17.42 -6.09
C VAL A 152 -6.22 -16.49 -5.19
N VAL A 153 -5.80 -15.33 -5.70
CA VAL A 153 -5.11 -14.29 -4.94
C VAL A 153 -5.90 -12.99 -5.05
N GLN A 154 -6.24 -12.38 -3.92
CA GLN A 154 -6.96 -11.11 -3.87
C GLN A 154 -6.02 -9.95 -3.55
N ARG A 155 -6.44 -8.73 -3.93
CA ARG A 155 -5.70 -7.49 -3.59
C ARG A 155 -5.46 -7.34 -2.08
N LYS A 156 -6.38 -7.80 -1.24
CA LYS A 156 -6.22 -7.78 0.22
C LYS A 156 -5.02 -8.61 0.67
N ASP A 157 -4.82 -9.79 0.07
CA ASP A 157 -3.70 -10.69 0.41
C ASP A 157 -2.35 -10.04 0.14
N LEU A 158 -2.24 -9.34 -1.00
CA LEU A 158 -1.05 -8.57 -1.37
C LEU A 158 -0.70 -7.53 -0.30
N TYR A 159 -1.69 -6.76 0.15
CA TYR A 159 -1.48 -5.73 1.16
C TYR A 159 -1.21 -6.29 2.55
N ILE A 160 -1.87 -7.37 2.96
CA ILE A 160 -1.56 -8.04 4.23
C ILE A 160 -0.09 -8.46 4.26
N SER A 161 0.42 -9.07 3.17
CA SER A 161 1.82 -9.46 3.07
C SER A 161 2.74 -8.23 3.19
N ALA A 162 2.49 -7.19 2.40
CA ALA A 162 3.30 -5.96 2.43
C ALA A 162 3.31 -5.29 3.81
N LEU A 163 2.16 -5.22 4.48
CA LEU A 163 2.01 -4.65 5.82
C LEU A 163 2.79 -5.43 6.88
N LYS A 164 2.71 -6.77 6.86
CA LYS A 164 3.47 -7.63 7.77
C LYS A 164 4.97 -7.43 7.61
N LEU A 165 5.45 -7.28 6.37
CA LEU A 165 6.86 -7.00 6.09
C LEU A 165 7.27 -5.58 6.48
N GLY A 166 6.42 -4.58 6.25
CA GLY A 166 6.65 -3.19 6.66
C GLY A 166 6.74 -3.01 8.19
N LEU A 167 6.19 -3.96 8.96
CA LEU A 167 6.27 -3.96 10.42
C LEU A 167 7.61 -4.49 10.97
N ILE A 168 8.45 -5.14 10.16
CA ILE A 168 9.69 -5.79 10.62
C ILE A 168 10.58 -4.85 11.46
N PRO A 169 10.85 -3.59 11.06
CA PRO A 169 11.70 -2.69 11.86
C PRO A 169 11.20 -2.45 13.29
N PHE A 170 9.87 -2.46 13.49
CA PHE A 170 9.22 -2.25 14.79
C PHE A 170 9.11 -3.54 15.61
N LEU A 171 9.17 -4.70 14.97
CA LEU A 171 9.23 -6.01 15.65
C LEU A 171 10.66 -6.38 16.09
N LYS A 172 11.66 -5.74 15.48
CA LYS A 172 13.09 -5.96 15.68
C LYS A 172 13.81 -4.65 15.96
N GLU A 173 13.28 -3.84 16.88
CA GLU A 173 13.79 -2.50 17.18
C GLU A 173 15.28 -2.50 17.53
N ASP A 174 15.76 -3.55 18.21
CA ASP A 174 17.16 -3.73 18.60
C ASP A 174 18.12 -3.94 17.42
N MET A 175 17.61 -4.30 16.24
CA MET A 175 18.39 -4.46 15.02
C MET A 175 18.23 -3.27 14.07
N TYR A 176 17.02 -2.72 13.96
CA TYR A 176 16.68 -1.73 12.92
C TYR A 176 16.66 -0.28 13.43
N LEU A 177 16.40 -0.05 14.73
CA LEU A 177 16.17 1.29 15.30
C LEU A 177 17.24 1.70 16.33
N LYS A 178 18.34 0.97 16.41
CA LYS A 178 19.51 1.39 17.19
C LYS A 178 20.07 2.68 16.60
N LYS A 179 20.16 3.72 17.43
CA LYS A 179 21.00 4.88 17.14
C LYS A 179 22.45 4.43 17.25
N LEU A 180 23.20 4.55 16.15
CA LEU A 180 24.66 4.44 16.15
C LEU A 180 25.28 5.52 17.04
#